data_AF-A0A535QJP6-F1
#
_entry.id   AF-A0A535QJP6-F1
#
_cell.length_a   1.000
_cell.length_b   1.000
_cell.length_c   1.000
_cell.angle_alpha   90.00
_cell.angle_beta   90.00
_cell.angle_gamma   90.00
#
_symmetry.space_group_name_H-M   'P 1'
#
loop_
_entity.id
_entity.type
_entity.pdbx_description
1 polymer ?
#
loop_
_entity_poly.entity_id
_entity_poly.type
_entity_poly.pdbx_seq_one_letter_code
_entity_poly.pdbx_strand_id
1 'polypeptide(L)'
;EQLQPIERAVFLLREVFEYDYAEIASFLGKSEVTCRQWFSRAKKHLGDHRPRFPASPDTHRQLLTGFLQAAQAGEMPALMNLLAEDVTLWVDSGGKVKGAATRPISGRDAVARFTLGTRRFLPEGARVELAAVNGQPALIFRAGDRAYLLLAIDLVPVGNALRAKAAPSSDRDSSIEVEAQQIQTIRIVVNPEKLARI
;
A
#
# COMPACT_ATOMS: atom_id res chain seq x y z
N GLU A 1 -11.24 -4.13 -4.59
CA GLU A 1 -11.45 -5.60 -4.68
C GLU A 1 -10.12 -6.29 -4.95
N GLN A 2 -9.98 -7.58 -4.64
CA GLN A 2 -8.76 -8.36 -4.92
C GLN A 2 -8.95 -9.21 -6.20
N LEU A 3 -7.86 -9.46 -6.93
CA LEU A 3 -7.83 -10.39 -8.06
C LEU A 3 -8.41 -11.75 -7.67
N GLN A 4 -9.23 -12.33 -8.55
CA GLN A 4 -9.65 -13.72 -8.36
C GLN A 4 -8.43 -14.65 -8.44
N PRO A 5 -8.39 -15.76 -7.68
CA PRO A 5 -7.24 -16.65 -7.67
C PRO A 5 -6.81 -17.13 -9.06
N ILE A 6 -7.77 -17.36 -9.96
CA ILE A 6 -7.50 -17.81 -11.33
C ILE A 6 -6.93 -16.71 -12.22
N GLU A 7 -7.40 -15.46 -12.05
CA GLU A 7 -6.87 -14.29 -12.76
C GLU A 7 -5.43 -14.01 -12.35
N ARG A 8 -5.13 -14.16 -11.05
CA ARG A 8 -3.75 -14.07 -10.53
C ARG A 8 -2.86 -15.19 -11.06
N ALA A 9 -3.35 -16.43 -11.13
CA ALA A 9 -2.57 -17.55 -11.67
C ALA A 9 -2.18 -17.31 -13.14
N VAL A 10 -3.16 -16.92 -13.98
CA VAL A 10 -2.91 -16.59 -15.38
C VAL A 10 -1.92 -15.42 -15.51
N PHE A 11 -2.08 -14.37 -14.71
CA PHE A 11 -1.17 -13.22 -14.73
C PHE A 11 0.27 -13.62 -14.39
N LEU A 12 0.49 -14.39 -13.31
CA LEU A 12 1.82 -14.82 -12.90
C LEU A 12 2.48 -15.72 -13.95
N LEU A 13 1.75 -16.72 -14.47
CA LEU A 13 2.27 -17.61 -15.51
C LEU A 13 2.69 -16.84 -16.76
N ARG A 14 1.95 -15.78 -17.12
CA ARG A 14 2.23 -14.99 -18.33
C ARG A 14 3.33 -13.94 -18.14
N GLU A 15 3.34 -13.20 -17.04
CA GLU A 15 4.21 -12.02 -16.86
C GLU A 15 5.47 -12.31 -16.05
N VAL A 16 5.48 -13.36 -15.22
CA VAL A 16 6.65 -13.72 -14.39
C VAL A 16 7.37 -14.93 -14.97
N PHE A 17 6.60 -15.91 -15.44
CA PHE A 17 7.15 -17.16 -15.97
C PHE A 17 7.14 -17.23 -17.51
N GLU A 18 6.64 -16.18 -18.17
CA GLU A 18 6.68 -15.98 -19.62
C GLU A 18 6.02 -17.06 -20.50
N TYR A 19 5.21 -17.96 -19.92
CA TYR A 19 4.48 -18.99 -20.67
C TYR A 19 3.49 -18.40 -21.67
N ASP A 20 3.28 -19.09 -22.79
CA ASP A 20 2.28 -18.70 -23.77
C ASP A 20 0.85 -19.10 -23.32
N TYR A 21 -0.17 -18.59 -24.04
CA TYR A 21 -1.56 -18.88 -23.67
C TYR A 21 -1.95 -20.35 -23.85
N ALA A 22 -1.31 -21.08 -24.75
CA ALA A 22 -1.59 -22.49 -25.00
C ALA A 22 -1.07 -23.36 -23.85
N GLU A 23 0.13 -23.07 -23.37
CA GLU A 23 0.73 -23.69 -22.18
C GLU A 23 -0.10 -23.40 -20.93
N ILE A 24 -0.49 -22.14 -20.72
CA ILE A 24 -1.33 -21.74 -19.59
C ILE A 24 -2.71 -22.42 -19.66
N ALA A 25 -3.31 -22.48 -20.84
CA ALA A 25 -4.58 -23.17 -21.08
C ALA A 25 -4.49 -24.65 -20.71
N SER A 26 -3.39 -25.31 -21.09
CA SER A 26 -3.10 -26.69 -20.73
C SER A 26 -2.98 -26.87 -19.21
N PHE A 27 -2.20 -26.03 -18.53
CA PHE A 27 -2.01 -26.12 -17.07
C PHE A 27 -3.30 -25.90 -16.27
N LEU A 28 -4.17 -25.01 -16.74
CA LEU A 28 -5.38 -24.62 -16.01
C LEU A 28 -6.62 -25.41 -16.44
N GLY A 29 -6.53 -26.26 -17.46
CA GLY A 29 -7.67 -26.97 -18.05
C GLY A 29 -8.72 -26.02 -18.61
N LYS A 30 -8.28 -24.97 -19.32
CA LYS A 30 -9.14 -23.90 -19.87
C LYS A 30 -8.82 -23.64 -21.33
N SER A 31 -9.66 -22.86 -22.00
CA SER A 31 -9.36 -22.38 -23.35
C SER A 31 -8.36 -21.23 -23.32
N GLU A 32 -7.57 -21.06 -24.39
CA GLU A 32 -6.73 -19.88 -24.57
C GLU A 32 -7.52 -18.57 -24.50
N VAL A 33 -8.73 -18.57 -25.05
CA VAL A 33 -9.62 -17.39 -25.06
C VAL A 33 -9.98 -16.99 -23.63
N THR A 34 -10.32 -17.96 -22.78
CA THR A 34 -10.60 -17.73 -21.35
C THR A 34 -9.36 -17.20 -20.63
N CYS A 35 -8.18 -17.75 -20.91
CA CYS A 35 -6.93 -17.27 -20.32
C CYS A 35 -6.62 -15.82 -20.75
N ARG A 36 -6.81 -15.46 -22.03
CA ARG A 36 -6.65 -14.08 -22.51
C ARG A 36 -7.62 -13.11 -21.84
N GLN A 37 -8.87 -13.52 -21.62
CA GLN A 37 -9.87 -12.70 -20.93
C GLN A 37 -9.49 -12.46 -19.46
N TRP A 38 -9.12 -13.52 -18.74
CA TRP A 38 -8.69 -13.39 -17.35
C TRP A 38 -7.39 -12.60 -17.21
N PHE A 39 -6.45 -12.77 -18.14
CA PHE A 39 -5.25 -11.97 -18.19
C PHE A 39 -5.56 -10.47 -18.39
N SER A 40 -6.42 -10.14 -19.35
CA SER A 40 -6.85 -8.76 -19.60
C SER A 40 -7.54 -8.14 -18.38
N ARG A 41 -8.44 -8.89 -17.73
CA ARG A 41 -9.08 -8.47 -16.47
C ARG A 41 -8.06 -8.26 -15.36
N ALA A 42 -7.13 -9.19 -15.19
CA ALA A 42 -6.07 -9.06 -14.20
C ALA A 42 -5.20 -7.83 -14.44
N LYS A 43 -4.82 -7.58 -15.71
CA LYS A 43 -4.02 -6.43 -16.10
C LYS A 43 -4.75 -5.11 -15.91
N LYS A 44 -6.07 -5.07 -16.17
CA LYS A 44 -6.90 -3.90 -15.86
C LYS A 44 -6.95 -3.65 -14.36
N HIS A 45 -7.24 -4.69 -13.57
CA HIS A 45 -7.30 -4.61 -12.11
C HIS A 45 -5.98 -4.16 -11.48
N LEU A 46 -4.85 -4.63 -12.01
CA LEU A 46 -3.50 -4.23 -11.56
C LEU A 46 -3.05 -2.89 -12.12
N GLY A 47 -3.43 -2.57 -13.36
CA GLY A 47 -3.12 -1.30 -14.03
C GLY A 47 -3.81 -0.11 -13.36
N ASP A 48 -5.04 -0.31 -12.87
CA ASP A 48 -5.76 0.65 -12.04
C ASP A 48 -5.12 0.83 -10.65
N HIS A 49 -4.12 0.03 -10.28
CA HIS A 49 -3.48 0.01 -8.95
C HIS A 49 -1.96 0.20 -8.98
N ARG A 50 -1.35 0.50 -10.13
CA ARG A 50 0.09 0.74 -10.24
C ARG A 50 0.37 2.24 -10.31
N PRO A 51 1.06 2.83 -9.30
CA PRO A 51 1.64 4.16 -9.45
C PRO A 51 2.56 4.14 -10.67
N ARG A 52 2.35 5.09 -11.60
CA ARG A 52 3.09 5.16 -12.87
C ARG A 52 4.59 5.39 -12.65
N PHE A 53 4.96 5.87 -11.47
CA PHE A 53 6.31 5.96 -10.95
C PHE A 53 6.33 5.44 -9.49
N PRO A 54 6.95 4.29 -9.20
CA PRO A 54 7.08 3.83 -7.83
C PRO A 54 7.97 4.80 -7.04
N ALA A 55 7.52 5.21 -5.86
CA ALA A 55 8.30 6.02 -4.93
C ALA A 55 9.69 5.42 -4.69
N SER A 56 10.71 6.26 -4.55
CA SER A 56 12.01 5.77 -4.07
C SER A 56 11.86 5.20 -2.66
N PRO A 57 12.64 4.17 -2.26
CA PRO A 57 12.63 3.66 -0.90
C PRO A 57 12.90 4.73 0.18
N ASP A 58 13.66 5.77 -0.17
CA ASP A 58 13.97 6.87 0.75
C ASP A 58 12.78 7.82 0.91
N THR A 59 12.07 8.15 -0.18
CA THR A 59 10.79 8.90 -0.11
C THR A 59 9.77 8.15 0.74
N HIS A 60 9.67 6.84 0.56
CA HIS A 60 8.81 5.98 1.36
C HIS A 60 9.17 6.07 2.85
N ARG A 61 10.46 5.92 3.18
CA ARG A 61 10.95 6.02 4.56
C ARG A 61 10.69 7.39 5.18
N GLN A 62 10.90 8.47 4.41
CA GLN A 62 10.67 9.84 4.86
C GLN A 62 9.19 10.07 5.20
N LEU A 63 8.27 9.71 4.31
CA LEU A 63 6.83 9.87 4.55
C LEU A 63 6.34 9.01 5.71
N LEU A 64 6.82 7.76 5.80
CA LEU A 64 6.46 6.87 6.89
C LEU A 64 6.95 7.40 8.26
N THR A 65 8.17 7.92 8.31
CA THR A 65 8.74 8.51 9.53
C THR A 65 8.05 9.82 9.90
N GLY A 66 7.78 10.69 8.92
CA GLY A 66 7.05 11.93 9.13
C GLY A 66 5.61 11.68 9.62
N PHE A 67 4.94 10.67 9.06
CA PHE A 67 3.62 10.25 9.53
C PHE A 67 3.65 9.79 10.98
N LEU A 68 4.63 8.97 11.34
CA LEU A 68 4.83 8.51 12.72
C LEU A 68 5.06 9.69 13.68
N GLN A 69 5.94 10.62 13.32
CA GLN A 69 6.26 11.78 14.12
C GLN A 69 5.03 12.65 14.35
N ALA A 70 4.28 12.98 13.28
CA ALA A 70 3.05 13.75 13.37
C ALA A 70 1.98 13.05 14.24
N ALA A 71 1.82 11.73 14.09
CA ALA A 71 0.90 10.94 14.91
C ALA A 71 1.30 10.92 16.39
N GLN A 72 2.60 10.82 16.70
CA GLN A 72 3.10 10.87 18.08
C GLN A 72 3.04 12.29 18.68
N ALA A 73 3.20 13.33 17.88
CA ALA A 73 3.07 14.71 18.33
C ALA A 73 1.60 15.14 18.50
N GLY A 74 0.64 14.42 17.93
CA GLY A 74 -0.75 14.82 17.92
C GLY A 74 -1.06 15.93 16.90
N GLU A 75 -0.18 16.13 15.92
CA GLU A 75 -0.23 17.25 14.99
C GLU A 75 -1.17 16.95 13.81
N MET A 76 -2.45 17.29 13.99
CA MET A 76 -3.46 17.15 12.95
C MET A 76 -3.06 17.81 11.61
N PRO A 77 -2.56 19.06 11.57
CA PRO A 77 -2.19 19.69 10.30
C PRO A 77 -1.05 18.97 9.58
N ALA A 78 -0.06 18.48 10.34
CA ALA A 78 1.07 17.74 9.79
C ALA A 78 0.62 16.40 9.18
N LEU A 79 -0.27 15.66 9.86
CA LEU A 79 -0.89 14.46 9.30
C LEU A 79 -1.63 14.78 8.00
N MET A 80 -2.47 15.81 8.01
CA MET A 80 -3.29 16.19 6.85
C MET A 80 -2.46 16.56 5.61
N ASN A 81 -1.26 17.12 5.80
CA ASN A 81 -0.34 17.46 4.70
C ASN A 81 0.28 16.22 4.04
N LEU A 82 0.50 15.15 4.82
CA LEU A 82 1.11 13.90 4.36
C LEU A 82 0.10 12.97 3.66
N LEU A 83 -1.20 13.15 3.90
CA LEU A 83 -2.27 12.30 3.39
C LEU A 83 -2.84 12.83 2.07
N ALA A 84 -3.07 11.92 1.11
CA ALA A 84 -3.86 12.24 -0.08
C ALA A 84 -5.32 12.55 0.30
N GLU A 85 -6.02 13.37 -0.48
CA GLU A 85 -7.40 13.78 -0.17
C GLU A 85 -8.35 12.59 0.00
N ASP A 86 -8.21 11.60 -0.88
CA ASP A 86 -8.99 10.36 -0.95
C ASP A 86 -8.28 9.15 -0.29
N VAL A 87 -7.31 9.41 0.60
CA VAL A 87 -6.59 8.35 1.33
C VAL A 87 -7.55 7.34 1.94
N THR A 88 -7.18 6.06 1.89
CA THR A 88 -7.94 4.99 2.55
C THR A 88 -7.08 4.18 3.51
N LEU A 89 -7.56 4.03 4.74
CA LEU A 89 -6.95 3.21 5.78
C LEU A 89 -7.71 1.89 5.93
N TRP A 90 -6.95 0.79 5.95
CA TRP A 90 -7.44 -0.57 6.15
C TRP A 90 -6.87 -1.17 7.43
N VAL A 91 -7.70 -1.87 8.19
CA VAL A 91 -7.28 -2.61 9.38
C VAL A 91 -7.55 -4.09 9.18
N ASP A 92 -6.50 -4.91 9.28
CA ASP A 92 -6.61 -6.36 9.37
C ASP A 92 -6.45 -6.80 10.83
N SER A 93 -7.58 -7.13 11.44
CA SER A 93 -7.64 -7.69 12.80
C SER A 93 -7.85 -9.19 12.85
N GLY A 94 -8.06 -9.84 11.69
CA GLY A 94 -8.52 -11.23 11.63
C GLY A 94 -9.84 -11.50 12.37
N GLY A 95 -10.63 -10.46 12.68
CA GLY A 95 -11.85 -10.59 13.51
C GLY A 95 -11.59 -10.84 14.99
N LYS A 96 -10.33 -10.75 15.46
CA LYS A 96 -9.91 -11.16 16.81
C LYS A 96 -9.65 -9.98 17.75
N VAL A 97 -9.57 -8.77 17.23
CA VAL A 97 -9.31 -7.56 18.01
C VAL A 97 -10.60 -6.76 18.18
N LYS A 98 -11.11 -6.67 19.41
CA LYS A 98 -12.29 -5.89 19.73
C LYS A 98 -12.03 -4.40 19.45
N GLY A 99 -12.98 -3.73 18.82
CA GLY A 99 -12.89 -2.30 18.50
C GLY A 99 -12.00 -1.95 17.31
N ALA A 100 -11.39 -2.95 16.64
CA ALA A 100 -10.68 -2.71 15.38
C ALA A 100 -11.69 -2.33 14.28
N ALA A 101 -11.29 -1.41 13.41
CA ALA A 101 -12.12 -1.01 12.26
C ALA A 101 -12.40 -2.23 11.36
N THR A 102 -13.68 -2.50 11.10
CA THR A 102 -14.11 -3.62 10.24
C THR A 102 -14.42 -3.18 8.81
N ARG A 103 -14.48 -1.87 8.58
CA ARG A 103 -14.67 -1.23 7.27
C ARG A 103 -13.49 -0.29 7.00
N PRO A 104 -13.10 -0.10 5.73
CA PRO A 104 -12.11 0.91 5.38
C PRO A 104 -12.56 2.30 5.83
N ILE A 105 -11.58 3.11 6.25
CA ILE A 105 -11.76 4.51 6.63
C ILE A 105 -11.21 5.35 5.48
N SER A 106 -12.06 6.14 4.83
CA SER A 106 -11.69 6.93 3.66
C SER A 106 -11.77 8.43 3.93
N GLY A 107 -10.86 9.18 3.29
CA GLY A 107 -10.75 10.63 3.40
C GLY A 107 -9.73 11.08 4.45
N ARG A 108 -8.91 12.07 4.08
CA ARG A 108 -7.79 12.55 4.92
C ARG A 108 -8.18 12.91 6.36
N ASP A 109 -9.30 13.60 6.55
CA ASP A 109 -9.75 14.05 7.88
C ASP A 109 -10.17 12.88 8.77
N ALA A 110 -10.92 11.91 8.23
CA ALA A 110 -11.32 10.72 8.95
C ALA A 110 -10.13 9.84 9.32
N VAL A 111 -9.18 9.67 8.39
CA VAL A 111 -7.95 8.90 8.61
C VAL A 111 -7.04 9.56 9.65
N ALA A 112 -6.87 10.89 9.59
CA ALA A 112 -6.06 11.62 10.57
C ALA A 112 -6.65 11.55 11.98
N ARG A 113 -7.97 11.78 12.12
CA ARG A 113 -8.67 11.62 13.42
C ARG A 113 -8.58 10.21 13.97
N PHE A 114 -8.77 9.20 13.11
CA PHE A 114 -8.62 7.80 13.51
C PHE A 114 -7.20 7.52 14.02
N THR A 115 -6.17 8.00 13.29
CA THR A 115 -4.76 7.83 13.65
C THR A 115 -4.46 8.42 15.04
N LEU A 116 -4.93 9.64 15.32
CA LEU A 116 -4.74 10.26 16.64
C LEU A 116 -5.51 9.52 17.74
N GLY A 117 -6.72 9.05 17.43
CA GLY A 117 -7.58 8.34 18.37
C GLY A 117 -7.14 6.91 18.71
N THR A 118 -6.27 6.29 17.90
CA THR A 118 -5.81 4.91 18.14
C THR A 118 -4.62 4.80 19.08
N ARG A 119 -3.96 5.93 19.40
CA ARG A 119 -2.78 5.96 20.27
C ARG A 119 -3.03 5.33 21.65
N ARG A 120 -4.24 5.49 22.18
CA ARG A 120 -4.69 4.90 23.46
C ARG A 120 -4.75 3.36 23.47
N PHE A 121 -4.70 2.72 22.30
CA PHE A 121 -4.73 1.26 22.18
C PHE A 121 -3.34 0.64 22.12
N LEU A 122 -2.28 1.46 22.07
CA LEU A 122 -0.92 0.97 22.16
C LEU A 122 -0.57 0.64 23.62
N PRO A 123 0.09 -0.50 23.89
CA PRO A 123 0.59 -0.80 25.21
C PRO A 123 1.55 0.28 25.72
N GLU A 124 1.56 0.49 27.04
CA GLU A 124 2.58 1.33 27.66
C GLU A 124 3.99 0.76 27.40
N GLY A 125 4.95 1.64 27.12
CA GLY A 125 6.31 1.23 26.78
C GLY A 125 6.48 0.60 25.39
N ALA A 126 5.43 0.62 24.54
CA ALA A 126 5.56 0.16 23.16
C ALA A 126 6.64 0.97 22.41
N ARG A 127 7.57 0.27 21.77
CA ARG A 127 8.61 0.83 20.92
C ARG A 127 8.22 0.66 19.46
N VAL A 128 8.71 1.56 18.61
CA VAL A 128 8.46 1.52 17.17
C VAL A 128 9.75 1.19 16.45
N GLU A 129 9.71 0.18 15.59
CA GLU A 129 10.82 -0.29 14.78
C GLU A 129 10.49 -0.06 13.30
N LEU A 130 11.46 0.46 12.54
CA LEU A 130 11.38 0.49 11.09
C LEU A 130 11.91 -0.84 10.54
N ALA A 131 11.10 -1.54 9.75
CA ALA A 131 11.45 -2.82 9.14
C ALA A 131 11.09 -2.86 7.66
N ALA A 132 11.64 -3.83 6.92
CA ALA A 132 11.24 -4.12 5.56
C ALA A 132 10.23 -5.28 5.54
N VAL A 133 9.03 -5.05 5.02
CA VAL A 133 7.97 -6.05 4.88
C VAL A 133 7.62 -6.16 3.40
N ASN A 134 7.77 -7.34 2.82
CA ASN A 134 7.64 -7.56 1.38
C ASN A 134 8.49 -6.60 0.52
N GLY A 135 9.69 -6.24 1.02
CA GLY A 135 10.61 -5.34 0.33
C GLY A 135 10.24 -3.85 0.38
N GLN A 136 9.25 -3.45 1.20
CA GLN A 136 8.88 -2.05 1.43
C GLN A 136 9.04 -1.65 2.90
N PRO A 137 9.38 -0.38 3.21
CA PRO A 137 9.42 0.10 4.58
C PRO A 137 8.06 -0.03 5.29
N ALA A 138 8.10 -0.46 6.55
CA ALA A 138 6.95 -0.57 7.43
C ALA A 138 7.35 -0.25 8.87
N LEU A 139 6.39 0.13 9.70
CA LEU A 139 6.57 0.32 11.13
C LEU A 139 6.00 -0.88 11.89
N ILE A 140 6.75 -1.39 12.86
CA ILE A 140 6.31 -2.44 13.78
C ILE A 140 6.32 -1.86 15.19
N PHE A 141 5.20 -1.97 15.88
CA PHE A 141 5.06 -1.56 17.27
C PHE A 141 5.19 -2.81 18.15
N ARG A 142 6.21 -2.82 19.01
CA ARG A 142 6.52 -3.94 19.91
C ARG A 142 6.45 -3.52 21.37
N ALA A 143 6.00 -4.41 22.24
CA ALA A 143 6.26 -4.31 23.68
C ALA A 143 6.96 -5.61 24.13
N GLY A 144 8.21 -5.48 24.58
CA GLY A 144 9.13 -6.62 24.64
C GLY A 144 9.33 -7.21 23.23
N ASP A 145 9.33 -8.54 23.13
CA ASP A 145 9.51 -9.24 21.83
C ASP A 145 8.20 -9.35 21.02
N ARG A 146 7.07 -8.99 21.62
CA ARG A 146 5.75 -9.16 20.99
C ARG A 146 5.39 -7.98 20.10
N ALA A 147 5.10 -8.25 18.83
CA ALA A 147 4.47 -7.30 17.92
C ALA A 147 2.97 -7.13 18.20
N TYR A 148 2.50 -5.88 18.20
CA TYR A 148 1.10 -5.51 18.44
C TYR A 148 0.45 -4.85 17.23
N LEU A 149 1.24 -4.17 16.43
CA LEU A 149 0.76 -3.43 15.26
C LEU A 149 1.87 -3.40 14.21
N LEU A 150 1.49 -3.66 12.96
CA LEU A 150 2.31 -3.35 11.80
C LEU A 150 1.58 -2.31 10.96
N LEU A 151 2.28 -1.27 10.53
CA LEU A 151 1.77 -0.21 9.66
C LEU A 151 2.63 -0.13 8.40
N ALA A 152 1.99 -0.22 7.24
CA ALA A 152 2.60 0.00 5.94
C ALA A 152 1.80 1.05 5.17
N ILE A 153 2.46 1.73 4.23
CA ILE A 153 1.84 2.76 3.39
C ILE A 153 2.05 2.46 1.91
N ASP A 154 1.08 2.85 1.09
CA ASP A 154 1.28 3.01 -0.36
C ASP A 154 1.18 4.49 -0.69
N LEU A 155 1.99 4.93 -1.65
CA LEU A 155 2.17 6.33 -2.02
C LEU A 155 1.60 6.64 -3.40
N VAL A 156 1.17 7.89 -3.59
CA VAL A 156 0.83 8.47 -4.89
C VAL A 156 1.56 9.81 -5.09
N PRO A 157 1.82 10.22 -6.34
CA PRO A 157 2.23 11.58 -6.64
C PRO A 157 1.17 12.61 -6.21
N VAL A 158 1.61 13.81 -5.84
CA VAL A 158 0.75 14.96 -5.55
C VAL A 158 0.40 15.67 -6.86
N GLY A 159 -0.90 15.74 -7.15
CA GLY A 159 -1.45 16.41 -8.33
C GLY A 159 -2.24 15.47 -9.24
N ASN A 160 -3.31 15.97 -9.85
CA ASN A 160 -4.13 15.21 -10.80
C ASN A 160 -3.30 14.84 -12.04
N ALA A 161 -2.64 13.69 -12.05
CA ALA A 161 -2.03 13.11 -13.24
C ALA A 161 -3.09 12.48 -14.17
N LEU A 162 -4.07 13.30 -14.56
CA LEU A 162 -4.85 13.16 -15.78
C LEU A 162 -4.47 14.29 -16.73
N ARG A 163 -3.23 14.36 -17.22
CA ARG A 163 -2.90 15.07 -18.47
C ARG A 163 -1.84 14.34 -19.28
N ALA A 164 -2.02 14.42 -20.60
CA ALA A 164 -1.63 13.47 -21.62
C ALA A 164 -0.36 13.84 -22.39
N LYS A 165 0.08 12.86 -23.20
CA LYS A 165 0.93 12.90 -24.40
C LYS A 165 2.43 13.18 -24.23
N ALA A 166 3.20 12.22 -24.76
CA ALA A 166 4.58 12.38 -25.14
C ALA A 166 4.73 13.46 -26.22
N ALA A 167 5.71 14.34 -26.05
CA ALA A 167 6.38 15.05 -27.13
C ALA A 167 7.90 14.98 -26.88
N PRO A 168 8.73 14.73 -27.92
CA PRO A 168 10.17 14.60 -27.77
C PRO A 168 10.88 15.94 -28.00
N SER A 169 11.85 16.30 -27.15
CA SER A 169 13.06 17.10 -27.44
C SER A 169 13.67 17.54 -26.11
N SER A 170 14.80 16.96 -25.72
CA SER A 170 16.15 17.49 -25.97
C SER A 170 16.40 18.85 -25.30
N ASP A 171 16.57 18.83 -23.98
CA ASP A 171 17.51 19.75 -23.36
C ASP A 171 18.14 19.15 -22.10
N ARG A 172 19.45 19.41 -21.93
CA ARG A 172 20.29 18.88 -20.87
C ARG A 172 20.17 19.81 -19.65
N ASP A 173 19.27 19.46 -18.74
CA ASP A 173 19.39 19.77 -17.31
C ASP A 173 18.39 18.87 -16.57
N SER A 174 18.79 17.63 -16.31
CA SER A 174 17.99 16.66 -15.55
C SER A 174 18.05 16.98 -14.06
N SER A 175 17.43 18.10 -13.68
CA SER A 175 16.97 18.33 -12.32
C SER A 175 15.85 17.32 -12.06
N ILE A 176 16.09 16.34 -11.19
CA ILE A 176 15.04 15.41 -10.76
C ILE A 176 14.08 16.23 -9.91
N GLU A 177 13.01 16.75 -10.51
CA GLU A 177 11.86 17.25 -9.76
C GLU A 177 11.31 16.06 -8.98
N VAL A 178 11.59 16.03 -7.68
CA VAL A 178 10.93 15.10 -6.77
C VAL A 178 9.50 15.61 -6.65
N GLU A 179 8.60 15.04 -7.46
CA GLU A 179 7.16 15.24 -7.30
C GLU A 179 6.83 14.98 -5.84
N ALA A 180 6.19 15.96 -5.17
CA ALA A 180 5.72 15.75 -3.81
C ALA A 180 4.85 14.49 -3.81
N GLN A 181 5.02 13.62 -2.81
CA GLN A 181 4.25 12.38 -2.70
C GLN A 181 3.40 12.41 -1.45
N GLN A 182 2.21 11.84 -1.56
CA GLN A 182 1.25 11.72 -0.47
C GLN A 182 0.88 10.26 -0.24
N ILE A 183 0.44 9.98 0.99
CA ILE A 183 0.01 8.66 1.41
C ILE A 183 -1.40 8.43 0.86
N GLN A 184 -1.53 7.46 -0.05
CA GLN A 184 -2.82 7.06 -0.65
C GLN A 184 -3.49 5.96 0.15
N THR A 185 -2.69 5.04 0.69
CA THR A 185 -3.21 3.90 1.44
C THR A 185 -2.40 3.70 2.70
N ILE A 186 -3.09 3.43 3.80
CA ILE A 186 -2.50 2.96 5.04
C ILE A 186 -3.04 1.56 5.31
N ARG A 187 -2.15 0.59 5.54
CA ARG A 187 -2.53 -0.75 5.98
C ARG A 187 -2.02 -0.98 7.38
N ILE A 188 -2.93 -1.27 8.29
CA ILE A 188 -2.65 -1.63 9.67
C ILE A 188 -2.97 -3.11 9.85
N VAL A 189 -2.01 -3.89 10.36
CA VAL A 189 -2.21 -5.27 10.77
C VAL A 189 -2.12 -5.33 12.28
N VAL A 190 -3.22 -5.72 12.93
CA VAL A 190 -3.32 -6.02 14.36
C VAL A 190 -3.74 -7.47 14.61
N ASN A 191 -3.86 -8.26 13.54
CA ASN A 191 -4.18 -9.68 13.60
C ASN A 191 -3.07 -10.45 14.35
N PRO A 192 -3.36 -11.04 15.53
CA PRO A 192 -2.34 -11.66 16.37
C PRO A 192 -1.65 -12.86 15.69
N GLU A 193 -2.34 -13.58 14.81
CA GLU A 193 -1.76 -14.73 14.11
C GLU A 193 -0.79 -14.33 13.00
N LYS A 194 -1.05 -13.18 12.36
CA LYS A 194 -0.12 -12.62 11.38
C LYS A 194 1.08 -11.99 12.08
N LEU A 195 0.86 -11.30 13.19
CA LEU A 195 1.91 -10.66 13.98
C LEU A 195 2.82 -11.67 14.67
N ALA A 196 2.33 -12.84 15.07
CA ALA A 196 3.16 -13.90 15.65
C ALA A 196 4.22 -14.47 14.68
N ARG A 197 4.13 -14.15 13.38
CA ARG A 197 5.07 -14.58 12.34
C ARG A 197 6.16 -13.52 12.06
N ILE A 198 6.19 -12.43 12.84
CA ILE A 198 7.03 -11.25 12.65
C ILE A 198 7.78 -10.95 13.95
#